data_AF-A0A5N6QR21-F1
#
_entry.id   AF-A0A5N6QR21-F1
#
_cell.length_a   1.000
_cell.length_b   1.000
_cell.length_c   1.000
_cell.angle_alpha   90.00
_cell.angle_beta   90.00
_cell.angle_gamma   90.00
#
_symmetry.space_group_name_H-M   'P 1'
#
loop_
_entity.id
_entity.type
_entity.pdbx_description
1 polymer ?
#
loop_
_entity_poly.entity_id
_entity_poly.type
_entity_poly.pdbx_seq_one_letter_code
_entity_poly.pdbx_strand_id
1 'polypeptide(L)'
;MFEEIDERLLDPMCDRLKTVFYPEKSYIVWERDPVYEMSFIMQGKVLTMTTNGGTAGFFNSNYLKAGDFYGEELLTWALDPRSSFLPLSTRTVQALTEVEAFALKAEDLKFIGTEFRRLHSKQVRHTFRFYSPQWRTWAACFIQAAWYRYCKKKLEETLQADENMLQHAIAKAGESSTPSLGATIYATRFAVNALRTLRSNSTRKLAWVQERIPLKLPQKPAEPNFTSGEL
;
A
#
# COMPACT_ATOMS: atom_id res chain seq x y z
N MET A 1 13.50 7.92 11.14
CA MET A 1 12.79 8.99 10.37
C MET A 1 13.45 10.34 10.60
N PHE A 2 13.41 10.87 11.82
CA PHE A 2 13.98 12.19 12.13
C PHE A 2 15.51 12.26 12.09
N GLU A 3 16.22 11.13 12.19
CA GLU A 3 17.68 11.07 12.01
C GLU A 3 18.16 11.51 10.62
N GLU A 4 17.30 11.42 9.59
CA GLU A 4 17.63 11.86 8.23
C GLU A 4 17.24 13.32 7.97
N ILE A 5 16.68 14.00 8.97
CA ILE A 5 16.21 15.38 8.89
C ILE A 5 17.26 16.29 9.56
N ASP A 6 17.57 17.42 8.91
CA ASP A 6 18.52 18.43 9.40
C ASP A 6 18.09 18.92 10.80
N GLU A 7 19.03 18.99 11.75
CA GLU A 7 18.79 19.45 13.14
C GLU A 7 18.08 20.81 13.18
N ARG A 8 18.42 21.71 12.25
CA ARG A 8 17.80 23.05 12.16
C ARG A 8 16.30 23.03 11.86
N LEU A 9 15.82 21.91 11.32
CA LEU A 9 14.40 21.66 11.06
C LEU A 9 13.78 20.82 12.17
N LEU A 10 14.56 19.97 12.83
CA LEU A 10 14.11 19.16 13.95
C LEU A 10 13.82 20.00 15.19
N ASP A 11 14.68 20.94 15.55
CA ASP A 11 14.50 21.76 16.77
C ASP A 11 13.17 22.51 16.77
N PRO A 12 12.77 23.24 15.69
CA PRO A 12 11.47 23.92 15.64
C PRO A 12 10.28 22.97 15.65
N MET A 13 10.44 21.72 15.19
CA MET A 13 9.40 20.70 15.30
C MET A 13 9.26 20.26 16.76
N CYS A 14 10.38 19.95 17.42
CA CYS A 14 10.43 19.54 18.82
C CYS A 14 9.84 20.59 19.76
N ASP A 15 10.11 21.88 19.52
CA ASP A 15 9.55 22.98 20.30
C ASP A 15 8.01 23.09 20.23
N ARG A 16 7.41 22.52 19.19
CA ARG A 16 5.96 22.58 18.93
C ARG A 16 5.24 21.27 19.23
N LEU A 17 5.97 20.19 19.56
CA LEU A 17 5.37 18.93 19.95
C LEU A 17 4.61 19.08 21.27
N LYS A 18 3.39 18.55 21.32
CA LYS A 18 2.59 18.50 22.53
C LYS A 18 2.33 17.06 22.91
N THR A 19 2.54 16.72 24.18
CA THR A 19 2.16 15.41 24.68
C THR A 19 0.63 15.27 24.65
N VAL A 20 0.16 14.15 24.10
CA VAL A 20 -1.25 13.77 24.04
C VAL A 20 -1.41 12.35 24.57
N PHE A 21 -2.58 12.10 25.16
CA PHE A 21 -2.93 10.82 25.75
C PHE A 21 -4.26 10.34 25.18
N TYR A 22 -4.30 9.07 24.78
CA TYR A 22 -5.52 8.43 24.30
C TYR A 22 -5.89 7.26 25.23
N PRO A 23 -7.09 7.26 25.82
CA PRO A 23 -7.56 6.16 26.66
C PRO A 23 -7.67 4.84 25.87
N GLU A 24 -7.62 3.72 26.58
CA GLU A 24 -7.86 2.40 26.00
C GLU A 24 -9.21 2.34 25.25
N LYS A 25 -9.22 1.66 24.09
CA LYS A 25 -10.38 1.44 23.21
C LYS A 25 -11.00 2.71 22.63
N SER A 26 -10.32 3.86 22.73
CA SER A 26 -10.76 5.10 22.10
C SER A 26 -10.48 5.11 20.59
N TYR A 27 -11.38 5.72 19.82
CA TYR A 27 -11.14 6.05 18.42
C TYR A 27 -10.49 7.43 18.36
N ILE A 28 -9.32 7.49 17.71
CA ILE A 28 -8.52 8.71 17.65
C ILE A 28 -8.89 9.52 16.40
N VAL A 29 -9.00 8.86 15.25
CA VAL A 29 -9.46 9.47 14.00
C VAL A 29 -10.22 8.42 13.19
N TRP A 30 -11.27 8.83 12.47
CA TRP A 30 -11.96 7.97 11.52
C TRP A 30 -11.43 8.18 10.10
N GLU A 31 -11.46 7.13 9.28
CA GLU A 31 -11.22 7.28 7.85
C GLU A 31 -12.18 8.35 7.29
N ARG A 32 -11.64 9.29 6.52
CA ARG A 32 -12.31 10.45 5.91
C ARG A 32 -12.60 11.64 6.82
N ASP A 33 -12.23 11.61 8.09
CA ASP A 33 -12.27 12.81 8.94
C ASP A 33 -11.09 13.75 8.62
N PRO A 34 -11.23 15.07 8.82
CA PRO A 34 -10.10 16.00 8.69
C PRO A 34 -8.97 15.65 9.67
N VAL A 35 -7.73 15.69 9.18
CA VAL A 35 -6.54 15.46 10.01
C VAL A 35 -6.08 16.78 10.59
N TYR A 36 -6.15 16.92 11.92
CA TYR A 36 -5.76 18.15 12.63
C TYR A 36 -4.33 18.11 13.17
N GLU A 37 -3.81 16.91 13.40
CA GLU A 37 -2.50 16.69 13.99
C GLU A 37 -1.85 15.41 13.45
N MET A 38 -0.53 15.43 13.40
CA MET A 38 0.32 14.28 13.14
C MET A 38 0.87 13.81 14.48
N SER A 39 0.62 12.56 14.85
CA SER A 39 0.98 12.05 16.18
C SER A 39 2.00 10.91 16.12
N PHE A 40 3.01 11.01 16.96
CA PHE A 40 4.12 10.08 17.11
C PHE A 40 3.93 9.24 18.36
N ILE A 41 3.80 7.93 18.20
CA ILE A 41 3.50 7.00 19.29
C ILE A 41 4.76 6.80 20.12
N MET A 42 4.68 7.12 21.41
CA MET A 42 5.76 6.91 22.38
C MET A 42 5.56 5.59 23.12
N GLN A 43 4.31 5.30 23.49
CA GLN A 43 3.95 4.09 24.21
C GLN A 43 2.53 3.65 23.88
N GLY A 44 2.26 2.35 24.03
CA GLY A 44 0.94 1.75 23.81
C GLY A 44 0.84 1.00 22.48
N LYS A 45 -0.37 0.51 22.19
CA LYS A 45 -0.70 -0.21 20.95
C LYS A 45 -1.83 0.51 20.23
N VAL A 46 -1.58 0.85 18.98
CA VAL A 46 -2.56 1.49 18.10
C VAL A 46 -2.88 0.57 16.93
N LEU A 47 -4.15 0.44 16.59
CA LEU A 47 -4.62 -0.24 15.40
C LEU A 47 -4.99 0.79 14.34
N THR A 48 -4.47 0.62 13.13
CA THR A 48 -4.90 1.38 11.96
C THR A 48 -5.64 0.45 11.00
N MET A 49 -6.74 0.92 10.44
CA MET A 49 -7.59 0.19 9.51
C MET A 49 -7.93 1.10 8.33
N THR A 50 -7.93 0.59 7.12
CA THR A 50 -8.35 1.34 5.94
C THR A 50 -9.17 0.48 5.00
N THR A 51 -10.23 1.08 4.47
CA THR A 51 -11.08 0.53 3.43
C THR A 51 -10.76 1.12 2.06
N ASN A 52 -9.71 1.95 1.96
CA ASN A 52 -9.35 2.70 0.77
C ASN A 52 -10.57 3.45 0.19
N GLY A 53 -11.23 4.23 1.04
CA GLY A 53 -12.41 5.00 0.69
C GLY A 53 -13.64 4.14 0.39
N GLY A 54 -13.79 2.98 1.06
CA GLY A 54 -14.92 2.07 0.87
C GLY A 54 -14.81 1.18 -0.37
N THR A 55 -13.60 0.89 -0.84
CA THR A 55 -13.40 -0.04 -1.95
C THR A 55 -13.80 -1.45 -1.53
N ALA A 56 -14.83 -2.02 -2.18
CA ALA A 56 -15.31 -3.37 -1.88
C ALA A 56 -14.18 -4.42 -2.01
N GLY A 57 -14.03 -5.25 -0.98
CA GLY A 57 -12.95 -6.25 -0.89
C GLY A 57 -11.59 -5.69 -0.47
N PHE A 58 -11.46 -4.38 -0.19
CA PHE A 58 -10.25 -3.81 0.38
C PHE A 58 -10.39 -3.61 1.89
N PHE A 59 -9.56 -4.33 2.64
CA PHE A 59 -9.39 -4.08 4.06
C PHE A 59 -7.94 -4.32 4.42
N ASN A 60 -7.25 -3.25 4.81
CA ASN A 60 -5.88 -3.33 5.32
C ASN A 60 -5.89 -2.87 6.78
N SER A 61 -5.28 -3.66 7.65
CA SER A 61 -5.05 -3.28 9.04
C SER A 61 -3.58 -3.44 9.39
N ASN A 62 -3.08 -2.54 10.23
CA ASN A 62 -1.71 -2.58 10.73
C ASN A 62 -1.66 -2.10 12.17
N TYR A 63 -0.79 -2.71 12.98
CA TYR A 63 -0.50 -2.27 14.33
C TYR A 63 0.64 -1.27 14.28
N LEU A 64 0.46 -0.13 14.95
CA LEU A 64 1.52 0.82 15.19
C LEU A 64 2.04 0.64 16.62
N LYS A 65 3.36 0.74 16.76
CA LYS A 65 4.10 0.62 18.02
C LYS A 65 4.87 1.92 18.31
N ALA A 66 5.58 1.95 19.44
CA ALA A 66 6.49 3.03 19.76
C ALA A 66 7.46 3.32 18.59
N GLY A 67 7.57 4.60 18.22
CA GLY A 67 8.35 5.08 17.09
C GLY A 67 7.58 5.19 15.76
N ASP A 68 6.38 4.61 15.67
CA ASP A 68 5.49 4.79 14.52
C ASP A 68 4.62 6.06 14.69
N PHE A 69 3.95 6.48 13.61
CA PHE A 69 3.09 7.67 13.61
C PHE A 69 1.87 7.51 12.70
N TYR A 70 0.90 8.41 12.86
CA TYR A 70 -0.22 8.60 11.93
C TYR A 70 -0.46 10.09 11.67
N GLY A 71 -1.33 10.42 10.71
CA GLY A 71 -1.56 11.81 10.26
C GLY A 71 -0.55 12.30 9.22
N GLU A 72 0.06 11.37 8.49
CA GLU A 72 1.07 11.65 7.47
C GLU A 72 0.56 12.43 6.26
N GLU A 73 -0.76 12.47 6.09
CA GLU A 73 -1.44 13.27 5.08
C GLU A 73 -1.09 14.75 5.24
N LEU A 74 -0.83 15.19 6.48
CA LEU A 74 -0.41 16.55 6.78
C LEU A 74 0.96 16.91 6.21
N LEU A 75 1.84 15.94 5.97
CA LEU A 75 3.17 16.21 5.41
C LEU A 75 3.06 16.74 3.99
N THR A 76 2.26 16.09 3.15
CA THR A 76 2.02 16.56 1.78
C THR A 76 1.29 17.89 1.78
N TRP A 77 0.28 18.04 2.63
CA TRP A 77 -0.50 19.27 2.75
C TRP A 77 0.31 20.48 3.23
N ALA A 78 1.20 20.27 4.22
CA ALA A 78 2.02 21.34 4.79
C ALA A 78 3.00 21.91 3.77
N LEU A 79 3.35 21.12 2.76
CA LEU A 79 4.34 21.45 1.77
C LEU A 79 3.77 22.09 0.50
N ASP A 80 2.46 22.00 0.27
CA ASP A 80 1.80 22.67 -0.86
C ASP A 80 1.29 24.06 -0.41
N PRO A 81 1.87 25.17 -0.91
CA PRO A 81 1.43 26.52 -0.54
C PRO A 81 -0.02 26.80 -0.91
N ARG A 82 -0.57 26.09 -1.91
CA ARG A 82 -1.94 26.29 -2.40
C ARG A 82 -2.98 25.54 -1.57
N SER A 83 -2.55 24.68 -0.67
CA SER A 83 -3.47 23.86 0.11
C SER A 83 -4.07 24.64 1.26
N SER A 84 -5.38 24.92 1.16
CA SER A 84 -6.18 25.70 2.12
C SER A 84 -7.03 24.85 3.06
N PHE A 85 -7.44 23.65 2.62
CA PHE A 85 -8.27 22.73 3.42
C PHE A 85 -7.42 21.60 4.00
N LEU A 86 -7.72 21.20 5.23
CA LEU A 86 -7.05 20.06 5.86
C LEU A 86 -7.28 18.78 5.05
N PRO A 87 -6.27 17.89 4.95
CA PRO A 87 -6.43 16.63 4.27
C PRO A 87 -7.35 15.71 5.08
N LEU A 88 -8.02 14.80 4.38
CA LEU A 88 -8.85 13.78 5.01
C LEU A 88 -8.00 12.56 5.36
N SER A 89 -8.26 11.96 6.52
CA SER A 89 -7.59 10.75 6.98
C SER A 89 -7.84 9.60 6.03
N THR A 90 -6.79 8.85 5.70
CA THR A 90 -6.88 7.65 4.87
C THR A 90 -7.16 6.38 5.67
N ARG A 91 -7.15 6.48 7.00
CA ARG A 91 -7.31 5.34 7.92
C ARG A 91 -8.14 5.70 9.15
N THR A 92 -8.87 4.72 9.67
CA THR A 92 -9.39 4.74 11.03
C THR A 92 -8.28 4.31 11.99
N VAL A 93 -8.10 5.05 13.08
CA VAL A 93 -7.07 4.81 14.08
C VAL A 93 -7.73 4.62 15.44
N GLN A 94 -7.43 3.50 16.10
CA GLN A 94 -7.98 3.12 17.39
C GLN A 94 -6.85 2.80 18.38
N ALA A 95 -6.93 3.37 19.58
CA ALA A 95 -6.08 2.99 20.70
C ALA A 95 -6.56 1.64 21.27
N LEU A 96 -5.72 0.60 21.22
CA LEU A 96 -6.05 -0.70 21.81
C LEU A 96 -5.66 -0.81 23.28
N THR A 97 -4.73 0.02 23.72
CA THR A 97 -4.33 0.23 25.12
C THR A 97 -4.36 1.72 25.40
N GLU A 98 -4.03 2.13 26.62
CA GLU A 98 -3.59 3.50 26.85
C GLU A 98 -2.39 3.82 25.96
N VAL A 99 -2.43 4.98 25.30
CA VAL A 99 -1.42 5.42 24.33
C VAL A 99 -0.94 6.80 24.71
N GLU A 100 0.37 6.93 24.85
CA GLU A 100 1.06 8.21 24.96
C GLU A 100 1.71 8.53 23.62
N ALA A 101 1.50 9.75 23.15
CA ALA A 101 2.04 10.22 21.89
C ALA A 101 2.44 11.69 21.97
N PHE A 102 3.27 12.12 21.02
CA PHE A 102 3.46 13.55 20.75
C PHE A 102 2.66 13.94 19.52
N ALA A 103 1.84 14.98 19.62
CA ALA A 103 1.11 15.55 18.51
C ALA A 103 1.80 16.82 18.00
N LEU A 104 1.93 16.93 16.68
CA LEU A 104 2.30 18.13 15.96
C LEU A 104 1.09 18.62 15.18
N LYS A 105 0.62 19.84 15.47
CA LYS A 105 -0.57 20.38 14.83
C LYS A 105 -0.31 20.69 13.35
N ALA A 106 -1.38 20.63 12.56
CA ALA A 106 -1.35 21.02 11.16
C ALA A 106 -0.78 22.44 10.97
N GLU A 107 -1.26 23.43 11.72
CA GLU A 107 -0.81 24.82 11.63
C GLU A 107 0.70 24.96 11.88
N ASP A 108 1.20 24.28 12.92
CA ASP A 108 2.62 24.25 13.27
C ASP A 108 3.44 23.60 12.16
N LEU A 109 2.98 22.47 11.62
CA LEU A 109 3.64 21.80 10.51
C LEU A 109 3.63 22.64 9.23
N LYS A 110 2.54 23.37 8.95
CA LYS A 110 2.43 24.30 7.82
C LYS A 110 3.43 25.44 7.94
N PHE A 111 3.52 26.03 9.13
CA PHE A 111 4.48 27.09 9.42
C PHE A 111 5.92 26.63 9.20
N ILE A 112 6.28 25.44 9.70
CA ILE A 112 7.61 24.87 9.46
C ILE A 112 7.80 24.59 7.95
N GLY A 113 6.76 24.07 7.28
CA GLY A 113 6.69 23.89 5.82
C GLY A 113 7.05 25.13 5.03
N THR A 114 6.50 26.28 5.41
CA THR A 114 6.68 27.55 4.72
C THR A 114 8.02 28.22 5.04
N GLU A 115 8.41 28.23 6.33
CA GLU A 115 9.64 28.88 6.78
C GLU A 115 10.89 28.12 6.31
N PHE A 116 10.83 26.80 6.33
CA PHE A 116 11.97 25.95 5.98
C PHE A 116 11.81 25.38 4.58
N ARG A 117 12.24 26.15 3.56
CA ARG A 117 12.34 25.68 2.16
C ARG A 117 13.08 24.34 1.99
N ARG A 118 13.88 23.92 2.98
CA ARG A 118 14.59 22.63 3.03
C ARG A 118 13.71 21.41 3.29
N LEU A 119 12.49 21.57 3.82
CA LEU A 119 11.51 20.49 3.83
C LEU A 119 11.20 19.96 2.41
N HIS A 120 11.47 20.76 1.38
CA HIS A 120 11.37 20.36 -0.01
C HIS A 120 12.56 19.54 -0.53
N SER A 121 13.56 19.21 0.29
CA SER A 121 14.73 18.44 -0.17
C SER A 121 14.32 17.03 -0.63
N LYS A 122 15.03 16.48 -1.62
CA LYS A 122 14.75 15.12 -2.13
C LYS A 122 14.90 14.07 -1.03
N GLN A 123 15.88 14.22 -0.14
CA GLN A 123 16.14 13.29 0.96
C GLN A 123 14.94 13.21 1.90
N VAL A 124 14.49 14.34 2.42
CA VAL A 124 13.32 14.44 3.30
C VAL A 124 12.07 13.82 2.65
N ARG A 125 11.85 14.07 1.34
CA ARG A 125 10.75 13.44 0.57
C ARG A 125 10.83 11.91 0.57
N HIS A 126 12.02 11.36 0.34
CA HIS A 126 12.22 9.92 0.30
C HIS A 126 12.04 9.30 1.69
N THR A 127 12.54 9.95 2.74
CA THR A 127 12.34 9.53 4.13
C THR A 127 10.85 9.46 4.46
N PHE A 128 10.09 10.53 4.22
CA PHE A 128 8.64 10.55 4.48
C PHE A 128 7.89 9.45 3.71
N ARG A 129 8.18 9.27 2.41
CA ARG A 129 7.61 8.17 1.60
C ARG A 129 7.97 6.81 2.15
N PHE A 130 9.21 6.63 2.60
CA PHE A 130 9.70 5.36 3.10
C PHE A 130 9.03 4.97 4.42
N TYR A 131 8.78 5.92 5.31
CA TYR A 131 8.13 5.64 6.59
C TYR A 131 6.60 5.61 6.51
N SER A 132 6.01 6.09 5.42
CA SER A 132 4.56 6.17 5.28
C SER A 132 3.85 4.82 5.12
N PRO A 133 2.88 4.46 6.01
CA PRO A 133 2.07 3.26 5.85
C PRO A 133 1.24 3.25 4.57
N GLN A 134 0.76 4.40 4.08
CA GLN A 134 0.01 4.48 2.84
C GLN A 134 0.90 4.18 1.62
N TRP A 135 2.09 4.78 1.53
CA TRP A 135 3.05 4.53 0.46
C TRP A 135 3.55 3.08 0.46
N ARG A 136 3.84 2.52 1.63
CA ARG A 136 4.21 1.10 1.77
C ARG A 136 3.12 0.15 1.28
N THR A 137 1.87 0.44 1.65
CA THR A 137 0.70 -0.36 1.23
C THR A 137 0.52 -0.27 -0.29
N TRP A 138 0.59 0.95 -0.86
CA TRP A 138 0.50 1.14 -2.30
C TRP A 138 1.61 0.40 -3.06
N ALA A 139 2.86 0.53 -2.62
CA ALA A 139 4.00 -0.14 -3.23
C ALA A 139 3.87 -1.67 -3.18
N ALA A 140 3.45 -2.22 -2.03
CA ALA A 140 3.18 -3.65 -1.88
C ALA A 140 2.09 -4.11 -2.85
N CYS A 141 0.94 -3.41 -2.91
CA CYS A 141 -0.15 -3.73 -3.83
C CYS A 141 0.28 -3.62 -5.30
N PHE A 142 1.12 -2.63 -5.65
CA PHE A 142 1.65 -2.45 -6.99
C PHE A 142 2.53 -3.62 -7.42
N ILE A 143 3.49 -4.02 -6.58
CA ILE A 143 4.37 -5.17 -6.82
C ILE A 143 3.55 -6.46 -6.92
N GLN A 144 2.60 -6.65 -6.00
CA GLN A 144 1.67 -7.78 -6.02
C GLN A 144 0.94 -7.85 -7.36
N ALA A 145 0.30 -6.77 -7.81
CA ALA A 145 -0.42 -6.74 -9.08
C ALA A 145 0.49 -7.06 -10.28
N ALA A 146 1.72 -6.55 -10.30
CA ALA A 146 2.69 -6.88 -11.35
C ALA A 146 3.06 -8.37 -11.36
N TRP A 147 3.28 -8.96 -10.18
CA TRP A 147 3.55 -10.39 -10.03
C TRP A 147 2.38 -11.27 -10.51
N TYR A 148 1.13 -10.92 -10.20
CA TYR A 148 -0.03 -11.66 -10.70
C TYR A 148 -0.14 -11.58 -12.22
N ARG A 149 0.09 -10.41 -12.81
CA ARG A 149 0.11 -10.26 -14.29
C ARG A 149 1.17 -11.14 -14.92
N TYR A 150 2.37 -11.18 -14.34
CA TYR A 150 3.44 -12.06 -14.80
C TYR A 150 3.06 -13.54 -14.69
N CYS A 151 2.54 -13.97 -13.54
CA CYS A 151 2.14 -15.37 -13.32
C CYS A 151 1.02 -15.81 -14.26
N LYS A 152 0.03 -14.94 -14.49
CA LYS A 152 -1.06 -15.17 -15.43
C LYS A 152 -0.52 -15.35 -16.85
N LYS A 153 0.32 -14.42 -17.32
CA LYS A 153 0.94 -14.49 -18.64
C LYS A 153 1.78 -15.77 -18.82
N LYS A 154 2.62 -16.10 -17.84
CA LYS A 154 3.46 -17.32 -17.89
C LYS A 154 2.62 -18.60 -17.97
N LEU A 155 1.48 -18.62 -17.28
CA LEU A 155 0.57 -19.76 -17.35
C LEU A 155 -0.13 -19.85 -18.71
N GLU A 156 -0.60 -18.72 -19.25
CA GLU A 156 -1.19 -18.65 -20.61
C GLU A 156 -0.19 -19.12 -21.67
N GLU A 157 1.07 -18.69 -21.59
CA GLU A 157 2.15 -19.14 -22.47
C GLU A 157 2.38 -20.66 -22.36
N THR A 158 2.33 -21.21 -21.15
CA THR A 158 2.48 -22.66 -20.92
C THR A 158 1.31 -23.43 -21.52
N LEU A 159 0.08 -22.95 -21.34
CA LEU A 159 -1.13 -23.57 -21.91
C LEU A 159 -1.11 -23.51 -23.45
N GLN A 160 -0.72 -22.37 -24.03
CA GLN A 160 -0.60 -22.22 -25.48
C GLN A 160 0.48 -23.15 -26.05
N ALA A 161 1.63 -23.28 -25.38
CA ALA A 161 2.68 -24.20 -25.80
C ALA A 161 2.21 -25.67 -25.73
N ASP A 162 1.50 -26.05 -24.67
CA ASP A 162 0.92 -27.38 -24.51
C ASP A 162 -0.12 -27.68 -25.60
N GLU A 163 -0.99 -26.71 -25.91
CA GLU A 163 -1.99 -26.82 -26.97
C GLU A 163 -1.35 -26.97 -28.35
N ASN A 164 -0.37 -26.12 -28.69
CA ASN A 164 0.34 -26.19 -29.96
C ASN A 164 1.07 -27.55 -30.12
N MET A 165 1.69 -28.06 -29.06
CA MET A 165 2.35 -29.37 -29.06
C MET A 165 1.34 -30.52 -29.22
N LEU A 166 0.18 -30.43 -28.57
CA LEU A 166 -0.90 -31.40 -28.73
C LEU A 166 -1.42 -31.40 -30.17
N GLN A 167 -1.69 -30.23 -30.75
CA GLN A 167 -2.14 -30.11 -32.14
C GLN A 167 -1.13 -30.72 -33.12
N HIS A 168 0.17 -30.45 -32.94
CA HIS A 168 1.23 -31.05 -33.74
C HIS A 168 1.29 -32.59 -33.59
N ALA A 169 1.17 -33.10 -32.36
CA ALA A 169 1.17 -34.55 -32.11
C ALA A 169 -0.05 -35.26 -32.73
N ILE A 170 -1.21 -34.60 -32.73
CA ILE A 170 -2.44 -35.09 -33.39
C ILE A 170 -2.25 -35.07 -34.91
N ALA A 171 -1.75 -33.98 -35.49
CA ALA A 171 -1.49 -33.87 -36.93
C ALA A 171 -0.52 -34.97 -37.42
N LYS A 172 0.53 -35.26 -36.64
CA LYS A 172 1.48 -36.35 -36.92
C LYS A 172 0.85 -37.76 -36.77
N ALA A 173 -0.14 -37.91 -35.89
CA ALA A 173 -0.81 -39.19 -35.67
C ALA A 173 -1.93 -39.49 -36.67
N GLY A 174 -2.37 -38.49 -37.47
CA GLY A 174 -3.44 -38.62 -38.47
C GLY A 174 -3.21 -39.64 -39.59
N GLU A 175 -2.03 -40.27 -39.64
CA GLU A 175 -1.72 -41.40 -40.54
C GLU A 175 -1.97 -42.77 -39.89
N SER A 176 -2.27 -42.85 -38.58
CA SER A 176 -2.48 -44.08 -37.83
C SER A 176 -3.74 -44.01 -36.97
N SER A 177 -4.56 -45.06 -36.97
CA SER A 177 -5.88 -45.13 -36.31
C SER A 177 -5.85 -45.17 -34.77
N THR A 178 -4.67 -45.05 -34.16
CA THR A 178 -4.46 -45.10 -32.70
C THR A 178 -3.80 -43.82 -32.19
N PRO A 179 -4.32 -43.19 -31.12
CA PRO A 179 -3.72 -41.98 -30.57
C PRO A 179 -2.28 -42.25 -30.11
N SER A 180 -1.35 -41.43 -30.57
CA SER A 180 0.07 -41.60 -30.25
C SER A 180 0.32 -41.34 -28.75
N LEU A 181 1.26 -42.10 -28.16
CA LEU A 181 1.70 -41.91 -26.77
C LEU A 181 2.07 -40.44 -26.46
N GLY A 182 2.67 -39.76 -27.44
CA GLY A 182 3.00 -38.34 -27.35
C GLY A 182 1.77 -37.44 -27.19
N ALA A 183 0.70 -37.69 -27.95
CA ALA A 183 -0.55 -36.93 -27.84
C ALA A 183 -1.20 -37.10 -26.45
N THR A 184 -1.19 -38.31 -25.89
CA THR A 184 -1.70 -38.57 -24.53
C THR A 184 -0.90 -37.83 -23.46
N ILE A 185 0.43 -37.78 -23.58
CA ILE A 185 1.30 -37.05 -22.64
C ILE A 185 0.97 -35.55 -22.66
N TYR A 186 0.84 -34.94 -23.85
CA TYR A 186 0.53 -33.52 -23.97
C TYR A 186 -0.90 -33.19 -23.53
N ALA A 187 -1.89 -34.02 -23.86
CA ALA A 187 -3.27 -33.85 -23.40
C ALA A 187 -3.37 -33.92 -21.86
N THR A 188 -2.63 -34.85 -21.23
CA THR A 188 -2.56 -34.95 -19.77
C THR A 188 -1.91 -33.71 -19.15
N ARG A 189 -0.81 -33.21 -19.74
CA ARG A 189 -0.13 -31.99 -19.28
C ARG A 189 -1.03 -30.76 -19.37
N PHE A 190 -1.72 -30.61 -20.51
CA PHE A 190 -2.70 -29.55 -20.73
C PHE A 190 -3.85 -29.63 -19.71
N ALA A 191 -4.46 -30.81 -19.54
CA ALA A 191 -5.55 -31.00 -18.58
C ALA A 191 -5.11 -30.72 -17.13
N VAL A 192 -3.91 -31.15 -16.72
CA VAL A 192 -3.37 -30.86 -15.39
C VAL A 192 -3.12 -29.36 -15.19
N ASN A 193 -2.57 -28.67 -16.19
CA ASN A 193 -2.33 -27.23 -16.15
C ASN A 193 -3.65 -26.43 -16.15
N ALA A 194 -4.65 -26.86 -16.95
CA ALA A 194 -5.99 -26.28 -16.98
C ALA A 194 -6.76 -26.53 -15.68
N LEU A 195 -6.72 -27.74 -15.10
CA LEU A 195 -7.32 -28.04 -13.80
C LEU A 195 -6.67 -27.26 -12.66
N ARG A 196 -5.39 -26.88 -12.78
CA ARG A 196 -4.71 -26.00 -11.83
C ARG A 196 -5.38 -24.61 -11.77
N THR A 197 -6.04 -24.15 -12.85
CA THR A 197 -6.81 -22.89 -12.85
C THR A 197 -8.10 -23.02 -12.03
N LEU A 198 -8.87 -24.09 -12.26
CA LEU A 198 -10.11 -24.37 -11.55
C LEU A 198 -9.85 -24.65 -10.06
N ARG A 199 -8.76 -25.36 -9.77
CA ARG A 199 -8.34 -25.64 -8.40
C ARG A 199 -7.69 -24.43 -7.74
N SER A 200 -6.98 -23.56 -8.45
CA SER A 200 -6.51 -22.28 -7.90
C SER A 200 -7.67 -21.37 -7.51
N ASN A 201 -8.78 -21.43 -8.25
CA ASN A 201 -10.02 -20.73 -7.91
C ASN A 201 -10.78 -21.38 -6.75
N SER A 202 -10.58 -22.68 -6.47
CA SER A 202 -11.32 -23.45 -5.45
C SER A 202 -10.51 -23.76 -4.17
N THR A 203 -9.18 -23.85 -4.25
CA THR A 203 -8.31 -24.05 -3.09
C THR A 203 -7.93 -22.72 -2.46
N ARG A 204 -8.35 -22.60 -1.20
CA ARG A 204 -8.24 -21.44 -0.31
C ARG A 204 -6.86 -20.78 -0.22
N LYS A 205 -5.78 -21.36 -0.77
CA LYS A 205 -4.41 -20.78 -0.73
C LYS A 205 -4.18 -19.63 -1.71
N LEU A 206 -4.91 -19.57 -2.83
CA LEU A 206 -4.91 -18.40 -3.74
C LEU A 206 -6.24 -17.63 -3.71
N ALA A 207 -7.34 -18.24 -3.27
CA ALA A 207 -8.57 -17.49 -2.98
C ALA A 207 -8.38 -16.49 -1.81
N TRP A 208 -7.59 -16.83 -0.78
CA TRP A 208 -7.16 -15.87 0.26
C TRP A 208 -6.37 -14.68 -0.28
N VAL A 209 -5.71 -14.89 -1.41
CA VAL A 209 -4.86 -13.90 -2.08
C VAL A 209 -5.69 -13.06 -3.06
N GLN A 210 -6.73 -13.63 -3.66
CA GLN A 210 -7.64 -12.94 -4.56
C GLN A 210 -8.75 -12.17 -3.82
N GLU A 211 -9.18 -12.62 -2.63
CA GLU A 211 -10.10 -11.89 -1.75
C GLU A 211 -9.43 -10.68 -1.06
N ARG A 212 -8.09 -10.62 -1.00
CA ARG A 212 -7.35 -9.52 -0.36
C ARG A 212 -6.74 -8.51 -1.33
N ILE A 213 -6.85 -8.75 -2.63
CA ILE A 213 -6.40 -7.78 -3.62
C ILE A 213 -7.65 -7.12 -4.19
N PRO A 214 -7.80 -5.81 -3.97
CA PRO A 214 -8.92 -5.10 -4.56
C PRO A 214 -8.80 -5.22 -6.07
N LEU A 215 -9.91 -5.53 -6.75
CA LEU A 215 -10.03 -5.49 -8.22
C LEU A 215 -9.54 -4.15 -8.81
N LYS A 216 -9.41 -3.12 -7.96
CA LYS A 216 -8.81 -1.82 -8.25
C LYS A 216 -7.61 -1.60 -7.34
N LEU A 217 -6.43 -1.40 -7.93
CA LEU A 217 -5.24 -0.97 -7.18
C LEU A 217 -5.62 0.24 -6.29
N PRO A 218 -5.15 0.32 -5.03
CA PRO A 218 -5.31 1.55 -4.26
C PRO A 218 -4.83 2.74 -5.08
N GLN A 219 -5.55 3.87 -4.97
CA GLN A 219 -5.15 5.08 -5.69
C GLN A 219 -3.72 5.43 -5.30
N LYS A 220 -2.91 5.83 -6.29
CA LYS A 220 -1.55 6.30 -6.04
C LYS A 220 -1.66 7.45 -5.02
N PRO A 221 -0.99 7.34 -3.85
CA PRO A 221 -0.98 8.43 -2.89
C PRO A 221 -0.52 9.72 -3.58
N ALA A 222 -1.17 10.84 -3.25
CA ALA A 222 -0.87 12.12 -3.87
C ALA A 222 0.63 12.39 -3.72
N GLU A 223 1.29 12.70 -4.84
CA GLU A 223 2.66 13.16 -4.75
C GLU A 223 2.63 14.54 -4.11
N PRO A 224 3.42 14.77 -3.05
CA PRO A 224 3.60 16.11 -2.56
C PRO A 224 4.15 16.97 -3.71
N ASN A 225 3.36 17.99 -4.08
CA ASN A 225 3.56 18.75 -5.29
C ASN A 225 4.36 20.01 -4.91
N PHE A 226 5.62 20.04 -5.31
CA PHE A 226 6.61 21.01 -4.83
C PHE A 226 7.13 21.95 -5.92
N THR A 227 6.48 22.00 -7.08
CA THR A 227 6.83 22.93 -8.15
C THR A 227 6.18 24.28 -7.89
N SER A 228 6.82 25.08 -7.04
CA SER A 228 6.56 26.52 -6.96
C SER A 228 7.83 27.19 -6.46
N GLY A 229 8.70 27.54 -7.41
CA GLY A 229 9.99 28.18 -7.17
C GLY A 229 10.79 28.45 -8.45
N GLU A 230 10.12 28.73 -9.56
CA GLU A 230 10.66 29.55 -10.64
C GLU A 230 9.62 30.65 -10.87
N LEU A 231 9.82 31.78 -10.19
CA LEU A 231 9.42 33.17 -10.50
C LEU A 231 9.81 34.05 -9.31
#